data_AF-A0A5J4PAC1-F1
#
_entry.id   AF-A0A5J4PAC1-F1
#
_cell.length_a   1.000
_cell.length_b   1.000
_cell.length_c   1.000
_cell.angle_alpha   90.00
_cell.angle_beta   90.00
_cell.angle_gamma   90.00
#
_symmetry.space_group_name_H-M   'P 1'
#
loop_
_entity.id
_entity.type
_entity.pdbx_description
1 polymer ?
#
loop_
_entity_poly.entity_id
_entity_poly.type
_entity_poly.pdbx_seq_one_letter_code
_entity_poly.pdbx_strand_id
1 'polypeptide(L)'
;ENTYELTLSLNNAVNAALYKHLNRLNSISEVKTKRKIILIADNRVYCNGTEIVTGWTEKTVSIQIASGNSELNYFIGSDLPISSLDLGSATIPSSTAGRIMYIEKIYPDVDFCLPTIMKTMNEESEEINKWGVEVYNENGIDKCRLIDSGTTYIAQPFLCAIIRKICNAIGYYVELNQLEQTEFGSIYFPHSIQ
;
A
#
# COMPACT_ATOMS: atom_id res chain seq x y z
N GLU A 1 9.10 -23.36 10.79
CA GLU A 1 7.73 -22.97 10.46
C GLU A 1 6.94 -23.10 11.75
N ASN A 2 6.57 -21.99 12.39
CA ASN A 2 6.06 -22.03 13.77
C ASN A 2 4.65 -21.46 13.80
N THR A 3 3.72 -22.33 13.47
CA THR A 3 2.30 -22.12 13.73
C THR A 3 2.04 -22.54 15.18
N TYR A 4 1.53 -21.62 16.00
CA TYR A 4 1.08 -21.94 17.36
C TYR A 4 -0.43 -21.90 17.43
N GLU A 5 -1.04 -22.95 17.98
CA GLU A 5 -2.48 -22.99 18.26
C GLU A 5 -2.76 -22.74 19.73
N LEU A 6 -3.76 -21.90 20.01
CA LEU A 6 -4.17 -21.52 21.35
C LEU A 6 -5.69 -21.56 21.44
N THR A 7 -6.21 -22.09 22.54
CA THR A 7 -7.64 -22.02 22.87
C THR A 7 -7.84 -21.07 24.04
N LEU A 8 -8.59 -20.01 23.83
CA LEU A 8 -8.90 -19.01 24.84
C LEU A 8 -10.32 -19.20 25.35
N SER A 9 -10.51 -19.09 26.66
CA SER A 9 -11.85 -19.14 27.26
C SER A 9 -12.56 -17.80 27.12
N LEU A 10 -13.80 -17.83 26.63
CA LEU A 10 -14.71 -16.68 26.57
C LEU A 10 -15.40 -16.40 27.92
N ASN A 11 -15.18 -17.22 28.95
CA ASN A 11 -15.60 -16.89 30.32
C ASN A 11 -14.73 -15.78 30.93
N ASN A 12 -13.54 -15.56 30.37
CA ASN A 12 -12.71 -14.42 30.74
C ASN A 12 -13.29 -13.14 30.09
N ALA A 13 -13.58 -12.13 30.91
CA ALA A 13 -14.20 -10.89 30.44
C ALA A 13 -13.38 -10.14 29.39
N VAL A 14 -12.04 -10.20 29.46
CA VAL A 14 -11.14 -9.58 28.47
C VAL A 14 -11.28 -10.30 27.13
N ASN A 15 -11.22 -11.63 27.13
CA ASN A 15 -11.41 -12.43 25.92
C ASN A 15 -12.81 -12.22 25.32
N ALA A 16 -13.87 -12.27 26.14
CA ALA A 16 -15.24 -12.01 25.68
C ALA A 16 -15.39 -10.63 25.02
N ALA A 17 -14.82 -9.59 25.62
CA ALA A 17 -14.83 -8.24 25.05
C ALA A 17 -14.02 -8.15 23.75
N LEU A 18 -12.91 -8.88 23.67
CA LEU A 18 -11.99 -8.88 22.54
C LEU A 18 -12.58 -9.60 21.31
N TYR A 19 -13.31 -10.70 21.52
CA TYR A 19 -13.90 -11.49 20.43
C TYR A 19 -15.36 -11.13 20.11
N LYS A 20 -16.05 -10.36 20.97
CA LYS A 20 -17.45 -9.90 20.80
C LYS A 20 -18.39 -11.00 20.28
N HIS A 21 -19.52 -10.63 19.67
CA HIS A 21 -20.62 -11.50 19.22
C HIS A 21 -20.26 -12.50 18.10
N LEU A 22 -19.26 -13.36 18.29
CA LEU A 22 -19.16 -14.66 17.60
C LEU A 22 -20.45 -15.49 17.79
N ASN A 23 -21.24 -15.16 18.83
CA ASN A 23 -22.56 -15.70 19.14
C ASN A 23 -23.74 -15.12 18.34
N ARG A 24 -23.55 -14.26 17.32
CA ARG A 24 -24.67 -13.87 16.44
C ARG A 24 -24.88 -14.93 15.37
N LEU A 25 -25.85 -15.80 15.63
CA LEU A 25 -26.37 -16.95 14.87
C LEU A 25 -26.76 -16.71 13.39
N ASN A 26 -26.35 -15.62 12.74
CA ASN A 26 -26.60 -15.41 11.32
C ASN A 26 -25.34 -14.88 10.63
N SER A 27 -24.74 -15.75 9.82
CA SER A 27 -24.01 -15.40 8.60
C SER A 27 -22.67 -14.68 8.77
N ILE A 28 -21.72 -15.24 9.53
CA ILE A 28 -20.30 -14.91 9.34
C ILE A 28 -19.55 -16.22 9.09
N SER A 29 -19.33 -16.55 7.82
CA SER A 29 -18.53 -17.71 7.39
C SER A 29 -17.04 -17.54 7.71
N GLU A 30 -16.56 -16.31 7.91
CA GLU A 30 -15.17 -16.03 8.27
C GLU A 30 -15.05 -14.83 9.21
N VAL A 31 -14.53 -15.05 10.40
CA VAL A 31 -14.13 -13.98 11.32
C VAL A 31 -12.76 -13.51 10.87
N LYS A 32 -12.74 -12.64 9.84
CA LYS A 32 -11.49 -12.02 9.35
C LYS A 32 -11.02 -10.98 10.36
N THR A 33 -10.34 -11.45 11.41
CA THR A 33 -9.59 -10.60 12.32
C THR A 33 -8.16 -10.51 11.79
N LYS A 34 -7.71 -9.31 11.40
CA LYS A 34 -6.32 -9.04 10.98
C LYS A 34 -5.49 -8.53 12.16
N ARG A 35 -5.70 -9.08 13.35
CA ARG A 35 -5.08 -8.56 14.57
C ARG A 35 -3.67 -9.07 14.68
N LYS A 36 -2.74 -8.15 14.96
CA LYS A 36 -1.38 -8.51 15.35
C LYS A 36 -1.40 -9.07 16.77
N ILE A 37 -0.70 -10.18 16.97
CA ILE A 37 -0.60 -10.89 18.24
C ILE A 37 0.87 -11.21 18.54
N ILE A 38 1.24 -11.06 19.80
CA ILE A 38 2.57 -11.37 20.30
C ILE A 38 2.43 -12.40 21.42
N LEU A 39 3.06 -13.56 21.25
CA LEU A 39 3.16 -14.57 22.28
C LEU A 39 4.42 -14.31 23.11
N ILE A 40 4.23 -13.93 24.37
CA ILE A 40 5.30 -13.65 25.33
C ILE A 40 5.20 -14.65 26.48
N ALA A 41 6.29 -15.35 26.77
CA ALA A 41 6.45 -16.15 27.99
C ALA A 41 7.90 -16.04 28.48
N ASP A 42 8.15 -16.21 29.78
CA ASP A 42 9.49 -16.15 30.37
C ASP A 42 10.32 -14.92 29.95
N ASN A 43 9.65 -13.77 29.79
CA ASN A 43 10.24 -12.52 29.32
C ASN A 43 10.91 -12.61 27.92
N ARG A 44 10.44 -13.54 27.08
CA ARG A 44 10.87 -13.74 25.69
C ARG A 44 9.67 -13.71 24.74
N VAL A 45 9.87 -13.10 23.57
CA VAL A 45 8.90 -13.15 22.47
C VAL A 45 9.10 -14.46 21.72
N TYR A 46 8.13 -15.37 21.85
CA TYR A 46 8.13 -16.65 21.13
C TYR A 46 7.54 -16.51 19.73
N CYS A 47 6.56 -15.62 19.57
CA CYS A 47 5.91 -15.40 18.30
C CYS A 47 5.45 -13.94 18.20
N ASN A 48 5.60 -13.36 17.02
CA ASN A 48 5.04 -12.07 16.64
C ASN A 48 4.45 -12.25 15.24
N GLY A 49 3.14 -12.14 15.12
CA GLY A 49 2.46 -12.49 13.88
C GLY A 49 1.01 -12.04 13.85
N THR A 50 0.23 -12.66 12.97
CA THR A 50 -1.19 -12.37 12.81
C THR A 50 -2.02 -13.49 13.42
N GLU A 51 -3.07 -13.09 14.14
CA GLU A 51 -4.10 -13.98 14.67
C GLU A 51 -5.02 -14.47 13.55
N ILE A 52 -5.29 -15.76 13.54
CA ILE A 52 -6.24 -16.41 12.65
C ILE A 52 -7.22 -17.16 13.52
N VAL A 53 -8.51 -16.79 13.49
CA VAL A 53 -9.55 -17.56 14.20
C VAL A 53 -9.83 -18.83 13.40
N THR A 54 -9.49 -19.99 13.97
CA THR A 54 -9.68 -21.31 13.33
C THR A 54 -11.00 -21.97 13.72
N GLY A 55 -11.61 -21.53 14.83
CA GLY A 55 -12.94 -21.99 15.24
C GLY A 55 -13.38 -21.36 16.56
N TRP A 56 -14.66 -21.51 16.90
CA TRP A 56 -15.19 -21.05 18.19
C TRP A 56 -16.39 -21.88 18.64
N THR A 57 -16.65 -21.83 19.94
CA THR A 57 -17.85 -22.34 20.60
C THR A 57 -18.46 -21.22 21.44
N GLU A 58 -19.54 -21.50 22.16
CA GLU A 58 -20.11 -20.54 23.12
C GLU A 58 -19.13 -20.14 24.24
N LYS A 59 -18.15 -21.00 24.55
CA LYS A 59 -17.28 -20.87 25.74
C LYS A 59 -15.81 -20.69 25.40
N THR A 60 -15.41 -20.96 24.17
CA THR A 60 -14.00 -20.95 23.75
C THR A 60 -13.83 -20.40 22.35
N VAL A 61 -12.67 -19.84 22.08
CA VAL A 61 -12.23 -19.50 20.72
C VAL A 61 -10.86 -20.15 20.49
N SER A 62 -10.73 -20.80 19.35
CA SER A 62 -9.48 -21.37 18.88
C SER A 62 -8.84 -20.40 17.89
N ILE A 63 -7.60 -20.04 18.17
CA ILE A 63 -6.79 -19.18 17.32
C ILE A 63 -5.49 -19.86 16.96
N GLN A 64 -5.01 -19.50 15.78
CA GLN A 64 -3.69 -19.84 15.29
C GLN A 64 -2.89 -18.54 15.17
N ILE A 65 -1.64 -18.57 15.62
CA ILE A 65 -0.69 -17.48 15.38
C ILE A 65 0.15 -17.87 14.18
N ALA A 66 -0.04 -17.17 13.07
CA ALA A 66 0.80 -17.30 11.89
C ALA A 66 1.91 -16.25 11.95
N SER A 67 3.17 -16.70 11.87
CA SER A 67 4.36 -15.84 11.85
C SER A 67 5.33 -16.30 10.76
N GLY A 68 6.08 -15.35 10.20
CA GLY A 68 7.03 -15.60 9.11
C GLY A 68 6.31 -16.09 7.85
N ASN A 69 6.82 -17.17 7.25
CA ASN A 69 6.26 -17.73 6.00
C ASN A 69 4.79 -18.15 6.14
N SER A 70 4.36 -18.60 7.32
CA SER A 70 2.95 -18.97 7.56
C SER A 70 2.03 -17.75 7.56
N GLU A 71 2.53 -16.58 7.98
CA GLU A 71 1.79 -15.32 7.92
C GLU A 71 1.66 -14.81 6.49
N LEU A 72 2.74 -14.91 5.72
CA LEU A 72 2.76 -14.58 4.30
C LEU A 72 1.83 -15.50 3.49
N ASN A 73 1.84 -16.80 3.78
CA ASN A 73 0.91 -17.76 3.19
C ASN A 73 -0.55 -17.51 3.59
N TYR A 74 -0.81 -17.02 4.81
CA TYR A 74 -2.15 -16.62 5.21
C TYR A 74 -2.65 -15.42 4.40
N PHE A 75 -1.80 -14.43 4.17
CA PHE A 75 -2.16 -13.28 3.33
C PHE A 75 -2.32 -13.65 1.84
N ILE A 76 -1.41 -14.48 1.30
CA ILE A 76 -1.45 -14.92 -0.11
C ILE A 76 -2.59 -15.92 -0.36
N GLY A 77 -2.85 -16.82 0.59
CA GLY A 77 -3.93 -17.80 0.53
C GLY A 77 -5.29 -17.22 0.91
N SER A 78 -5.33 -15.99 1.44
CA SER A 78 -6.58 -15.24 1.52
C SER A 78 -6.92 -14.69 0.13
N ASP A 79 -8.17 -14.88 -0.32
CA ASP A 79 -8.70 -14.26 -1.55
C ASP A 79 -8.86 -12.73 -1.40
N LEU A 80 -7.82 -12.04 -0.95
CA LEU A 80 -7.81 -10.59 -0.82
C LEU A 80 -7.21 -10.00 -2.10
N PRO A 81 -8.03 -9.46 -3.01
CA PRO A 81 -7.50 -8.86 -4.23
C PRO A 81 -6.73 -7.58 -3.89
N ILE A 82 -5.64 -7.32 -4.61
CA ILE A 82 -4.84 -6.09 -4.44
C ILE A 82 -5.73 -4.84 -4.59
N SER A 83 -6.77 -4.89 -5.43
CA SER A 83 -7.75 -3.81 -5.62
C SER A 83 -8.58 -3.49 -4.37
N SER A 84 -8.62 -4.37 -3.38
CA SER A 84 -9.29 -4.11 -2.09
C SER A 84 -8.39 -3.43 -1.05
N LEU A 85 -7.08 -3.32 -1.34
CA LEU A 85 -6.14 -2.65 -0.45
C LEU A 85 -6.26 -1.13 -0.61
N ASP A 86 -6.39 -0.43 0.51
CA ASP A 86 -6.21 1.01 0.54
C ASP A 86 -4.70 1.32 0.52
N LEU A 87 -4.22 1.75 -0.65
CA LEU A 87 -2.83 2.19 -0.85
C LEU A 87 -2.65 3.70 -0.59
N GLY A 88 -3.71 4.37 -0.13
CA GLY A 88 -3.76 5.80 0.12
C GLY A 88 -3.77 6.64 -1.16
N SER A 89 -3.63 7.95 -0.98
CA SER A 89 -3.60 8.94 -2.05
C SER A 89 -2.28 9.72 -2.07
N ALA A 90 -2.04 10.46 -3.14
CA ALA A 90 -0.93 11.40 -3.27
C ALA A 90 -1.48 12.81 -3.51
N THR A 91 -0.87 13.81 -2.91
CA THR A 91 -1.23 15.22 -3.15
C THR A 91 -0.30 15.79 -4.21
N ILE A 92 -0.88 16.25 -5.31
CA ILE A 92 -0.13 16.95 -6.35
C ILE A 92 0.23 18.35 -5.85
N PRO A 93 1.48 18.80 -5.98
CA PRO A 93 1.86 20.17 -5.64
C PRO A 93 1.05 21.20 -6.44
N SER A 94 0.70 22.32 -5.82
CA SER A 94 -0.09 23.39 -6.44
C SER A 94 0.75 24.37 -7.27
N SER A 95 2.06 24.47 -7.01
CA SER A 95 2.97 25.35 -7.75
C SER A 95 3.69 24.61 -8.88
N THR A 96 3.98 25.32 -9.97
CA THR A 96 4.79 24.83 -11.09
C THR A 96 6.16 24.33 -10.62
N ALA A 97 6.86 25.12 -9.79
CA ALA A 97 8.16 24.72 -9.24
C ALA A 97 8.07 23.41 -8.44
N GLY A 98 7.00 23.23 -7.66
CA GLY A 98 6.79 21.99 -6.91
C GLY A 98 6.53 20.78 -7.81
N ARG A 99 5.76 20.95 -8.90
CA ARG A 99 5.48 19.83 -9.83
C ARG A 99 6.68 19.47 -10.71
N ILE A 100 7.52 20.44 -11.10
CA ILE A 100 8.75 20.17 -11.87
C ILE A 100 9.68 19.19 -11.13
N MET A 101 9.73 19.23 -9.80
CA MET A 101 10.52 18.28 -9.01
C MET A 101 10.13 16.81 -9.25
N TYR A 102 8.88 16.54 -9.65
CA TYR A 102 8.37 15.19 -9.95
C TYR A 102 8.61 14.75 -11.41
N ILE A 103 9.27 15.59 -12.21
CA ILE A 103 9.83 15.25 -13.52
C ILE A 103 11.32 14.93 -13.38
N GLU A 104 12.02 15.71 -12.55
CA GLU A 104 13.48 15.62 -12.40
C GLU A 104 13.93 14.49 -11.46
N LYS A 105 13.07 14.12 -10.51
CA LYS A 105 13.38 13.11 -9.50
C LYS A 105 12.77 11.75 -9.83
N ILE A 106 13.45 10.71 -9.36
CA ILE A 106 13.01 9.32 -9.43
C ILE A 106 12.85 8.75 -8.03
N TYR A 107 12.21 7.60 -7.92
CA TYR A 107 12.17 6.85 -6.67
C TYR A 107 13.61 6.46 -6.24
N PRO A 108 13.99 6.58 -4.96
CA PRO A 108 13.14 6.82 -3.78
C PRO A 108 12.95 8.28 -3.36
N ASP A 109 13.45 9.26 -4.12
CA ASP A 109 13.31 10.69 -3.75
C ASP A 109 11.85 11.17 -3.80
N VAL A 110 11.04 10.55 -4.67
CA VAL A 110 9.61 10.80 -4.83
C VAL A 110 8.88 9.48 -5.08
N ASP A 111 7.64 9.37 -4.59
CA ASP A 111 6.82 8.14 -4.71
C ASP A 111 6.10 8.01 -6.07
N PHE A 112 6.05 9.10 -6.84
CA PHE A 112 5.39 9.15 -8.14
C PHE A 112 6.12 10.10 -9.08
N CYS A 113 5.82 10.03 -10.36
CA CYS A 113 6.26 10.98 -11.37
C CYS A 113 5.06 11.60 -12.10
N LEU A 114 5.32 12.68 -12.83
CA LEU A 114 4.32 13.38 -13.64
C LEU A 114 4.72 13.42 -15.13
N PRO A 115 4.89 12.27 -15.81
CA PRO A 115 5.14 12.27 -17.24
C PRO A 115 3.93 12.81 -18.00
N THR A 116 4.15 13.39 -19.18
CA THR A 116 3.06 13.72 -20.10
C THR A 116 2.34 12.44 -20.53
N ILE A 117 1.00 12.44 -20.48
CA ILE A 117 0.17 11.29 -20.84
C ILE A 117 -0.80 11.73 -21.93
N MET A 118 -0.88 10.94 -23.00
CA MET A 118 -1.91 11.13 -24.02
C MET A 118 -3.11 10.24 -23.70
N LYS A 119 -4.27 10.84 -23.42
CA LYS A 119 -5.55 10.13 -23.29
C LYS A 119 -6.28 10.22 -24.62
N THR A 120 -6.39 9.10 -25.33
CA THR A 120 -7.16 9.03 -26.58
C THR A 120 -8.51 8.39 -26.32
N MET A 121 -9.60 9.11 -26.62
CA MET A 121 -10.98 8.67 -26.48
C MET A 121 -11.72 9.00 -27.76
N ASN A 122 -12.21 7.98 -28.49
CA ASN A 122 -13.05 8.16 -29.69
C ASN A 122 -12.49 9.21 -30.68
N GLU A 123 -11.23 9.06 -31.11
CA GLU A 123 -10.51 9.94 -32.05
C GLU A 123 -10.10 11.32 -31.49
N GLU A 124 -10.59 11.72 -30.32
CA GLU A 124 -10.10 12.91 -29.60
C GLU A 124 -8.93 12.52 -28.69
N SER A 125 -7.89 13.35 -28.67
CA SER A 125 -6.71 13.15 -27.84
C SER A 125 -6.52 14.33 -26.90
N GLU A 126 -6.44 14.05 -25.61
CA GLU A 126 -6.19 15.02 -24.56
C GLU A 126 -4.83 14.73 -23.91
N GLU A 127 -3.96 15.74 -23.85
CA GLU A 127 -2.73 15.68 -23.08
C GLU A 127 -3.01 15.97 -21.59
N ILE A 128 -2.58 15.06 -20.73
CA ILE A 128 -2.61 15.18 -19.27
C ILE A 128 -1.17 15.36 -18.78
N ASN A 129 -1.00 16.09 -17.67
CA ASN A 129 0.31 16.55 -17.19
C ASN A 129 1.02 17.37 -18.30
N LYS A 130 0.41 18.49 -18.72
CA LYS A 130 0.92 19.26 -19.86
C LYS A 130 2.17 20.04 -19.46
N TRP A 131 3.28 19.61 -20.05
CA TRP A 131 4.58 20.26 -19.93
C TRP A 131 4.95 20.94 -21.24
N GLY A 132 5.46 22.16 -21.13
CA GLY A 132 5.98 22.92 -22.25
C GLY A 132 7.40 23.41 -21.98
N VAL A 133 8.02 23.94 -23.03
CA VAL A 133 9.29 24.65 -22.92
C VAL A 133 9.04 26.08 -23.36
N GLU A 134 9.35 27.03 -22.48
CA GLU A 134 9.34 28.46 -22.81
C GLU A 134 10.77 28.92 -23.08
N VAL A 135 10.96 29.60 -24.21
CA VAL A 135 12.20 30.29 -24.56
C VAL A 135 12.09 31.74 -24.10
N TYR A 136 13.09 32.21 -23.36
CA TYR A 136 13.17 33.60 -22.90
C TYR A 136 14.60 34.12 -23.06
N ASN A 137 14.74 35.43 -23.27
CA ASN A 137 16.03 36.08 -23.38
C ASN A 137 16.42 36.66 -22.01
N GLU A 138 17.59 36.30 -21.50
CA GLU A 138 18.17 36.87 -20.30
C GLU A 138 19.57 37.40 -20.61
N ASN A 139 19.75 38.72 -20.51
CA ASN A 139 21.01 39.42 -20.81
C ASN A 139 21.56 39.14 -22.22
N GLY A 140 20.70 39.05 -23.23
CA GLY A 140 21.11 38.78 -24.61
C GLY A 140 21.40 37.31 -24.90
N ILE A 141 21.17 36.41 -23.94
CA ILE A 141 21.33 34.97 -24.09
C ILE A 141 19.94 34.33 -24.06
N ASP A 142 19.62 33.55 -25.10
CA ASP A 142 18.40 32.75 -25.12
C ASP A 142 18.54 31.56 -24.18
N LYS A 143 17.55 31.41 -23.29
CA LYS A 143 17.44 30.35 -22.30
C LYS A 143 16.10 29.64 -22.46
N CYS A 144 16.04 28.41 -21.97
CA CYS A 144 14.83 27.61 -21.93
C CYS A 144 14.47 27.28 -20.49
N ARG A 145 13.18 27.27 -20.16
CA ARG A 145 12.68 26.71 -18.91
C ARG A 145 11.48 25.81 -19.16
N LEU A 146 11.34 24.78 -18.34
CA LEU A 146 10.12 23.99 -18.29
C LEU A 146 9.00 24.87 -17.74
N ILE A 147 7.86 24.83 -18.44
CA ILE A 147 6.63 25.48 -18.02
C ILE A 147 5.52 24.45 -17.90
N ASP A 148 4.55 24.82 -17.09
CA ASP A 148 3.35 24.06 -16.82
C ASP A 148 2.18 24.77 -17.49
N SER A 149 1.50 24.09 -18.39
CA SER A 149 0.30 24.57 -19.08
C SER A 149 -0.92 23.68 -18.83
N GLY A 150 -0.83 22.79 -17.84
CA GLY A 150 -1.85 21.80 -17.52
C GLY A 150 -2.88 22.31 -16.53
N THR A 151 -4.14 21.98 -16.76
CA THR A 151 -5.24 22.19 -15.78
C THR A 151 -5.48 20.98 -14.90
N THR A 152 -5.07 19.80 -15.37
CA THR A 152 -5.29 18.51 -14.72
C THR A 152 -3.98 17.75 -14.62
N TYR A 153 -3.71 17.22 -13.42
CA TYR A 153 -2.52 16.44 -13.11
C TYR A 153 -2.87 15.08 -12.54
N ILE A 154 -2.25 14.02 -13.06
CA ILE A 154 -2.40 12.64 -12.59
C ILE A 154 -1.02 12.09 -12.25
N ALA A 155 -0.81 11.80 -10.97
CA ALA A 155 0.37 11.10 -10.47
C ALA A 155 0.48 9.69 -11.04
N GLN A 156 1.69 9.33 -11.48
CA GLN A 156 2.03 8.00 -11.93
C GLN A 156 2.95 7.35 -10.88
N PRO A 157 2.42 6.46 -10.03
CA PRO A 157 3.20 5.93 -8.91
C PRO A 157 4.29 4.98 -9.40
N PHE A 158 5.47 5.06 -8.78
CA PHE A 158 6.56 4.12 -9.05
C PHE A 158 6.22 2.72 -8.55
N LEU A 159 6.72 1.70 -9.25
CA LEU A 159 6.55 0.28 -8.89
C LEU A 159 7.02 0.02 -7.47
N CYS A 160 8.21 0.52 -7.12
CA CYS A 160 8.79 0.37 -5.79
C CYS A 160 7.95 1.06 -4.70
N ALA A 161 7.34 2.21 -4.99
CA ALA A 161 6.41 2.88 -4.08
C ALA A 161 5.13 2.06 -3.87
N ILE A 162 4.58 1.46 -4.92
CA ILE A 162 3.41 0.57 -4.83
C ILE A 162 3.73 -0.69 -4.02
N ILE A 163 4.87 -1.34 -4.25
CA ILE A 163 5.30 -2.51 -3.46
C ILE A 163 5.36 -2.15 -1.97
N ARG A 164 5.98 -1.02 -1.63
CA ARG A 164 6.07 -0.53 -0.25
C ARG A 164 4.69 -0.28 0.35
N LYS A 165 3.78 0.35 -0.40
CA LYS A 165 2.40 0.59 0.03
C LYS A 165 1.61 -0.71 0.23
N ILE A 166 1.77 -1.70 -0.65
CA ILE A 166 1.17 -3.03 -0.50
C ILE A 166 1.67 -3.68 0.78
N CYS A 167 2.99 -3.74 1.00
CA CYS A 167 3.57 -4.28 2.23
C CYS A 167 3.03 -3.58 3.48
N ASN A 168 2.95 -2.25 3.48
CA ASN A 168 2.38 -1.49 4.60
C ASN A 168 0.89 -1.83 4.82
N ALA A 169 0.10 -1.96 3.75
CA ALA A 169 -1.33 -2.28 3.82
C ALA A 169 -1.61 -3.70 4.37
N ILE A 170 -0.69 -4.64 4.15
CA ILE A 170 -0.74 -5.98 4.77
C ILE A 170 -0.02 -6.06 6.13
N GLY A 171 0.46 -4.92 6.65
CA GLY A 171 1.00 -4.79 8.01
C GLY A 171 2.49 -5.12 8.16
N TYR A 172 3.28 -4.92 7.10
CA TYR A 172 4.74 -5.07 7.09
C TYR A 172 5.42 -3.76 6.72
N TYR A 173 6.61 -3.51 7.25
CA TYR A 173 7.47 -2.41 6.84
C TYR A 173 8.60 -2.93 5.96
N VAL A 174 8.91 -2.23 4.87
CA VAL A 174 10.01 -2.58 3.97
C VAL A 174 11.30 -1.92 4.45
N GLU A 175 12.19 -2.72 5.05
CA GLU A 175 13.51 -2.27 5.51
C GLU A 175 14.48 -2.01 4.34
N LEU A 176 14.54 -2.97 3.41
CA LEU A 176 15.40 -2.90 2.24
C LEU A 176 14.60 -3.32 1.01
N ASN A 177 14.69 -2.51 -0.03
CA ASN A 177 14.21 -2.87 -1.36
C ASN A 177 15.41 -2.83 -2.31
N GLN A 178 15.82 -4.00 -2.80
CA GLN A 178 16.97 -4.10 -3.71
C GLN A 178 16.63 -3.64 -5.13
N LEU A 179 15.34 -3.53 -5.46
CA LEU A 179 14.88 -3.09 -6.79
C LEU A 179 15.14 -1.60 -7.01
N GLU A 180 15.25 -0.81 -5.94
CA GLU A 180 15.44 0.65 -6.00
C GLU A 180 16.74 1.04 -6.73
N GLN A 181 17.76 0.17 -6.66
CA GLN A 181 19.07 0.39 -7.29
C GLN A 181 19.20 -0.31 -8.65
N THR A 182 18.08 -0.73 -9.24
CA THR A 182 18.03 -1.41 -10.54
C THR A 182 17.14 -0.64 -11.49
N GLU A 183 17.04 -1.10 -12.74
CA GLU A 183 16.10 -0.56 -13.73
C GLU A 183 14.64 -0.54 -13.24
N PHE A 184 14.27 -1.44 -12.33
CA PHE A 184 12.94 -1.50 -11.72
C PHE A 184 12.62 -0.28 -10.83
N GLY A 185 13.63 0.45 -10.35
CA GLY A 185 13.44 1.68 -9.57
C GLY A 185 12.80 2.81 -10.38
N SER A 186 12.95 2.80 -11.71
CA SER A 186 12.40 3.83 -12.60
C SER A 186 11.05 3.44 -13.23
N ILE A 187 10.58 2.22 -13.02
CA ILE A 187 9.30 1.75 -13.56
C ILE A 187 8.16 2.39 -12.78
N TYR A 188 7.17 2.92 -13.48
CA TYR A 188 5.93 3.45 -12.92
C TYR A 188 4.71 2.84 -13.60
N PHE A 189 3.57 2.90 -12.93
CA PHE A 189 2.30 2.42 -13.48
C PHE A 189 1.57 3.56 -14.20
N PRO A 190 1.38 3.48 -15.54
CA PRO A 190 0.53 4.42 -16.23
C PRO A 190 -0.94 4.18 -15.85
N HIS A 191 -1.57 5.19 -15.26
CA HIS A 191 -2.98 5.24 -14.93
C HIS A 191 -3.57 6.52 -15.52
N SER A 192 -4.55 6.33 -16.40
CA SER A 192 -5.51 7.36 -16.78
C SER A 192 -6.76 7.20 -15.93
N ILE A 193 -7.28 8.29 -15.35
CA ILE A 193 -8.60 8.29 -14.72
C ILE A 193 -9.62 7.74 -15.72
N GLN A 194 -10.28 6.64 -15.33
CA GLN A 194 -11.51 6.13 -15.96
C GLN A 194 -12.64 7.11 -15.69
#